data_AF-A0A7W0MYQ2-F1
#
_entry.id   AF-A0A7W0MYQ2-F1
#
_cell.length_a   1.000
_cell.length_b   1.000
_cell.length_c   1.000
_cell.angle_alpha   90.00
_cell.angle_beta   90.00
_cell.angle_gamma   90.00
#
_symmetry.space_group_name_H-M   'P 1'
#
loop_
_entity.id
_entity.type
_entity.pdbx_description
1 polymer ?
#
loop_
_entity_poly.entity_id
_entity_poly.type
_entity_poly.pdbx_seq_one_letter_code
_entity_poly.pdbx_strand_id
1 'polypeptide(L)'
;DRGFNQLANQGRLRAQRELKIQTRVFISRTTADYIPNLRTAAQGGYDLVIGVGFLMVQPIDTISKAFPNTKFAIVDGNWEDMKSKPKNVRGLLFREQEAGYLVGYLAAAVDLRTTKKNLLGSVGGLKIPPVDRFIAGYRAGGLKANPRVKFLNDYSQDFSDQAKCKEIALTQIQAGAAAIFQVAGGCGLGALDAARQEKVYGIGVDNDQSALGPHILSSAVKKVDVAVFLTAQAAKMQGAAFKGAFNAIFTVKTGGVGIGKINRRVPADIVRQVRDVQRKIASGVIKGIPQTVR
;
A
#
# COMPACT_ATOMS: atom_id res chain seq x y z
N ASP A 1 -12.89 -3.45 1.33
CA ASP A 1 -12.15 -2.67 2.36
C ASP A 1 -11.91 -1.19 1.97
N ARG A 2 -12.38 -0.69 0.81
CA ARG A 2 -12.10 0.69 0.36
C ARG A 2 -10.61 1.02 0.15
N GLY A 3 -9.75 0.00 0.04
CA GLY A 3 -8.31 0.13 -0.15
C GLY A 3 -7.73 -1.03 -0.95
N PHE A 4 -6.76 -1.73 -0.37
CA PHE A 4 -5.99 -2.82 -0.97
C PHE A 4 -6.79 -3.88 -1.73
N ASN A 5 -7.75 -4.58 -1.10
CA ASN A 5 -8.50 -5.65 -1.76
C ASN A 5 -9.48 -5.11 -2.80
N GLN A 6 -10.04 -3.91 -2.58
CA GLN A 6 -10.86 -3.25 -3.59
C GLN A 6 -10.04 -2.98 -4.85
N LEU A 7 -8.82 -2.46 -4.74
CA LEU A 7 -7.96 -2.20 -5.90
C LEU A 7 -7.60 -3.49 -6.65
N ALA A 8 -7.25 -4.56 -5.93
CA ALA A 8 -7.00 -5.85 -6.56
C ALA A 8 -8.23 -6.34 -7.36
N ASN A 9 -9.42 -6.23 -6.77
CA ASN A 9 -10.66 -6.60 -7.46
C ASN A 9 -11.00 -5.67 -8.64
N GLN A 10 -10.68 -4.37 -8.57
CA GLN A 10 -10.82 -3.45 -9.69
C GLN A 10 -9.89 -3.83 -10.85
N GLY A 11 -8.63 -4.18 -10.55
CA GLY A 11 -7.69 -4.70 -11.55
C GLY A 11 -8.19 -5.98 -12.20
N ARG A 12 -8.73 -6.93 -11.41
CA ARG A 12 -9.37 -8.16 -11.90
C ARG A 12 -10.57 -7.86 -12.81
N LEU A 13 -11.50 -7.01 -12.37
CA LEU A 13 -12.69 -6.65 -13.15
C LEU A 13 -12.32 -5.95 -14.46
N ARG A 14 -11.30 -5.09 -14.42
CA ARG A 14 -10.74 -4.46 -15.62
C ARG A 14 -10.18 -5.51 -16.58
N ALA A 15 -9.37 -6.45 -16.06
CA ALA A 15 -8.81 -7.54 -16.85
C ALA A 15 -9.91 -8.41 -17.48
N GLN A 16 -10.95 -8.77 -16.72
CA GLN A 16 -12.12 -9.51 -17.24
C GLN A 16 -12.77 -8.77 -18.42
N ARG A 17 -13.01 -7.46 -18.31
CA ARG A 17 -13.68 -6.67 -19.36
C ARG A 17 -12.82 -6.43 -20.60
N GLU A 18 -11.58 -6.00 -20.40
CA GLU A 18 -10.68 -5.57 -21.48
C GLU A 18 -9.96 -6.75 -22.12
N LEU A 19 -9.54 -7.73 -21.32
CA LEU A 19 -8.83 -8.92 -21.81
C LEU A 19 -9.77 -10.09 -22.12
N LYS A 20 -11.08 -9.98 -21.86
CA LYS A 20 -12.06 -11.04 -22.14
C LYS A 20 -11.68 -12.40 -21.52
N ILE A 21 -11.14 -12.38 -20.31
CA ILE A 21 -10.77 -13.58 -19.55
C ILE A 21 -11.85 -13.94 -18.53
N GLN A 22 -11.99 -15.22 -18.21
CA GLN A 22 -12.78 -15.66 -17.07
C GLN A 22 -12.02 -15.41 -15.77
N THR A 23 -12.73 -15.04 -14.71
CA THR A 23 -12.10 -14.79 -13.41
C THR A 23 -13.02 -15.25 -12.29
N ARG A 24 -12.42 -15.64 -11.17
CA ARG A 24 -13.13 -16.03 -9.94
C ARG A 24 -12.41 -15.45 -8.73
N VAL A 25 -13.17 -15.13 -7.69
CA VAL A 25 -12.63 -14.68 -6.40
C VAL A 25 -12.82 -15.79 -5.38
N PHE A 26 -11.76 -16.10 -4.64
CA PHE A 26 -11.80 -16.98 -3.47
C PHE A 26 -11.53 -16.11 -2.25
N ILE A 27 -12.48 -16.09 -1.30
CA ILE A 27 -12.37 -15.28 -0.10
C ILE A 27 -11.77 -16.14 1.02
N SER A 28 -10.65 -15.70 1.58
CA SER A 28 -10.07 -16.26 2.81
C SER A 28 -10.41 -15.35 3.97
N ARG A 29 -11.13 -15.88 4.97
CA ARG A 29 -11.51 -15.16 6.20
C ARG A 29 -10.43 -15.29 7.26
N THR A 30 -9.71 -16.42 7.25
CA THR A 30 -8.60 -16.72 8.15
C THR A 30 -7.37 -17.17 7.37
N THR A 31 -6.22 -17.23 8.03
CA THR A 31 -4.98 -17.75 7.43
C THR A 31 -5.07 -19.24 7.09
N ALA A 32 -5.92 -20.00 7.80
CA ALA A 32 -6.17 -21.41 7.52
C ALA A 32 -6.82 -21.64 6.13
N ASP A 33 -7.52 -20.63 5.61
CA ASP A 33 -8.19 -20.71 4.31
C ASP A 33 -7.21 -20.56 3.12
N TYR A 34 -5.99 -20.07 3.34
CA TYR A 34 -5.08 -19.70 2.24
C TYR A 34 -4.68 -20.90 1.38
N ILE A 35 -4.16 -21.98 1.99
CA ILE A 35 -3.72 -23.17 1.26
C ILE A 35 -4.90 -23.88 0.56
N PRO A 36 -6.05 -24.13 1.22
CA PRO A 36 -7.22 -24.73 0.57
C PRO A 36 -7.74 -23.92 -0.63
N ASN A 37 -7.83 -22.59 -0.51
CA ASN A 37 -8.31 -21.74 -1.61
C ASN A 37 -7.33 -21.71 -2.78
N LEU A 38 -6.03 -21.55 -2.52
CA LEU A 38 -4.99 -21.58 -3.55
C LEU A 38 -4.94 -22.95 -4.27
N ARG A 39 -5.07 -24.05 -3.51
CA ARG A 39 -5.15 -25.40 -4.07
C ARG A 39 -6.38 -25.58 -4.96
N THR A 40 -7.54 -25.17 -4.48
CA THR A 40 -8.80 -25.24 -5.27
C THR A 40 -8.68 -24.46 -6.57
N ALA A 41 -8.08 -23.26 -6.52
CA ALA A 41 -7.85 -22.45 -7.72
C ALA A 41 -6.90 -23.15 -8.71
N ALA A 42 -5.81 -23.75 -8.22
CA ALA A 42 -4.86 -24.45 -9.09
C ALA A 42 -5.46 -25.75 -9.69
N GLN A 43 -6.16 -26.54 -8.88
CA GLN A 43 -6.86 -27.76 -9.34
C GLN A 43 -7.99 -27.46 -10.32
N GLY A 44 -8.62 -26.29 -10.19
CA GLY A 44 -9.65 -25.82 -11.12
C GLY A 44 -9.13 -25.42 -12.50
N GLY A 45 -7.83 -25.55 -12.77
CA GLY A 45 -7.25 -25.33 -14.09
C GLY A 45 -7.07 -23.86 -14.48
N TYR A 46 -7.06 -22.93 -13.53
CA TYR A 46 -6.83 -21.52 -13.82
C TYR A 46 -5.39 -21.28 -14.31
N ASP A 47 -5.21 -20.54 -15.40
CA ASP A 47 -3.90 -20.22 -15.98
C ASP A 47 -3.02 -19.37 -15.05
N LEU A 48 -3.66 -18.52 -14.24
CA LEU A 48 -3.03 -17.58 -13.31
C LEU A 48 -3.81 -17.53 -12.00
N VAL A 49 -3.10 -17.73 -10.89
CA VAL A 49 -3.61 -17.55 -9.52
C VAL A 49 -2.86 -16.38 -8.88
N ILE A 50 -3.59 -15.36 -8.42
CA ILE A 50 -3.01 -14.18 -7.75
C ILE A 50 -3.35 -14.20 -6.26
N GLY A 51 -2.34 -14.34 -5.41
CA GLY A 51 -2.47 -14.07 -3.97
C GLY A 51 -2.43 -12.58 -3.70
N VAL A 52 -3.32 -12.10 -2.83
CA VAL A 52 -3.46 -10.67 -2.53
C VAL A 52 -3.08 -10.43 -1.07
N GLY A 53 -1.80 -10.13 -0.82
CA GLY A 53 -1.29 -9.76 0.49
C GLY A 53 -0.07 -10.59 0.93
N PHE A 54 0.79 -9.93 1.71
CA PHE A 54 2.06 -10.48 2.21
C PHE A 54 1.92 -11.82 2.96
N LEU A 55 0.85 -12.02 3.74
CA LEU A 55 0.65 -13.24 4.52
C LEU A 55 0.50 -14.50 3.64
N MET A 56 0.28 -14.35 2.33
CA MET A 56 0.19 -15.46 1.38
C MET A 56 1.55 -15.89 0.80
N VAL A 57 2.69 -15.28 1.18
CA VAL A 57 4.02 -15.64 0.67
C VAL A 57 4.32 -17.13 0.88
N GLN A 58 4.23 -17.62 2.13
CA GLN A 58 4.49 -19.04 2.44
C GLN A 58 3.43 -19.99 1.84
N PRO A 59 2.11 -19.70 1.91
CA PRO A 59 1.11 -20.49 1.19
C PRO A 59 1.36 -20.61 -0.31
N ILE A 60 1.73 -19.52 -1.00
CA ILE A 60 2.06 -19.56 -2.44
C ILE A 60 3.34 -20.34 -2.68
N ASP A 61 4.39 -20.17 -1.88
CA ASP A 61 5.62 -20.98 -1.98
C ASP A 61 5.31 -22.49 -1.85
N THR A 62 4.38 -22.84 -0.95
CA THR A 62 3.94 -24.23 -0.76
C THR A 62 3.14 -24.77 -1.94
N ILE A 63 2.12 -24.04 -2.40
CA ILE A 63 1.21 -24.49 -3.47
C ILE A 63 1.89 -24.47 -4.84
N SER A 64 2.71 -23.46 -5.14
CA SER A 64 3.34 -23.32 -6.46
C SER A 64 4.22 -24.52 -6.85
N LYS A 65 4.83 -25.19 -5.87
CA LYS A 65 5.59 -26.44 -6.06
C LYS A 65 4.71 -27.62 -6.49
N ALA A 66 3.50 -27.71 -5.96
CA ALA A 66 2.56 -28.79 -6.27
C ALA A 66 1.89 -28.61 -7.64
N PHE A 67 1.91 -27.38 -8.19
CA PHE A 67 1.27 -27.02 -9.45
C PHE A 67 2.24 -26.27 -10.37
N PRO A 68 3.32 -26.92 -10.86
CA PRO A 68 4.37 -26.24 -11.64
C PRO A 68 3.86 -25.63 -12.96
N ASN A 69 2.75 -26.13 -13.50
CA ASN A 69 2.14 -25.64 -14.74
C ASN A 69 1.20 -24.43 -14.52
N THR A 70 0.77 -24.18 -13.28
CA THR A 70 -0.05 -23.01 -12.94
C THR A 70 0.87 -21.81 -12.70
N LYS A 71 0.55 -20.66 -13.30
CA LYS A 71 1.26 -19.41 -13.01
C LYS A 71 0.72 -18.83 -11.71
N PHE A 72 1.61 -18.33 -10.87
CA PHE A 72 1.26 -17.66 -9.63
C PHE A 72 1.82 -16.24 -9.61
N ALA A 73 1.06 -15.30 -9.06
CA ALA A 73 1.58 -14.01 -8.68
C ALA A 73 1.16 -13.65 -7.26
N ILE A 74 1.93 -12.80 -6.60
CA ILE A 74 1.64 -12.36 -5.24
C ILE A 74 1.78 -10.84 -5.10
N VAL A 75 0.68 -10.17 -4.77
CA VAL A 75 0.70 -8.76 -4.36
C VAL A 75 1.32 -8.66 -2.97
N ASP A 76 2.31 -7.78 -2.83
CA ASP A 76 3.09 -7.55 -1.60
C ASP A 76 3.95 -8.72 -1.14
N GLY A 77 4.14 -9.72 -2.01
CA GLY A 77 5.07 -10.81 -1.76
C GLY A 77 6.37 -10.63 -2.52
N ASN A 78 7.48 -10.78 -1.82
CA ASN A 78 8.81 -10.84 -2.43
C ASN A 78 9.10 -12.29 -2.82
N TRP A 79 9.31 -12.54 -4.11
CA TRP A 79 9.72 -13.86 -4.59
C TRP A 79 11.06 -14.31 -3.98
N GLU A 80 11.96 -13.38 -3.68
CA GLU A 80 13.26 -13.71 -3.08
C GLU A 80 13.12 -14.28 -1.66
N ASP A 81 12.02 -14.00 -0.96
CA ASP A 81 11.78 -14.53 0.40
C ASP A 81 11.24 -15.98 0.36
N MET A 82 10.87 -16.49 -0.82
CA MET A 82 10.35 -17.85 -0.99
C MET A 82 11.48 -18.87 -0.94
N LYS A 83 11.32 -19.90 -0.10
CA LYS A 83 12.37 -20.90 0.14
C LYS A 83 12.58 -21.80 -1.07
N SER A 84 11.51 -22.15 -1.78
CA SER A 84 11.62 -23.09 -2.91
C SER A 84 12.13 -22.46 -4.21
N LYS A 85 12.29 -21.13 -4.25
CA LYS A 85 12.64 -20.37 -5.46
C LYS A 85 11.80 -20.79 -6.68
N PRO A 86 10.46 -20.74 -6.57
CA PRO A 86 9.57 -21.35 -7.56
C PRO A 86 9.63 -20.60 -8.90
N LYS A 87 9.80 -21.36 -10.00
CA LYS A 87 9.94 -20.80 -11.36
C LYS A 87 8.65 -20.18 -11.92
N ASN A 88 7.50 -20.63 -11.43
CA ASN A 88 6.16 -20.24 -11.87
C ASN A 88 5.54 -19.10 -11.03
N VAL A 89 6.27 -18.52 -10.08
CA VAL A 89 5.77 -17.42 -9.23
C VAL A 89 6.40 -16.09 -9.61
N ARG A 90 5.58 -15.03 -9.63
CA ARG A 90 6.00 -13.63 -9.74
C ARG A 90 5.62 -12.84 -8.49
N GLY A 91 6.59 -12.18 -7.86
CA GLY A 91 6.32 -11.17 -6.82
C GLY A 91 5.88 -9.84 -7.45
N LEU A 92 4.91 -9.16 -6.84
CA LEU A 92 4.47 -7.82 -7.22
C LEU A 92 4.76 -6.88 -6.04
N LEU A 93 5.91 -6.22 -6.10
CA LEU A 93 6.43 -5.36 -5.04
C LEU A 93 6.25 -3.90 -5.40
N PHE A 94 5.99 -3.09 -4.37
CA PHE A 94 5.90 -1.66 -4.50
C PHE A 94 7.04 -1.02 -3.72
N ARG A 95 7.43 0.21 -4.07
CA ARG A 95 8.33 1.03 -3.27
C ARG A 95 7.49 1.92 -2.36
N GLU A 96 6.76 1.31 -1.42
CA GLU A 96 5.80 2.01 -0.56
C GLU A 96 6.41 3.21 0.18
N GLN A 97 7.69 3.09 0.55
CA GLN A 97 8.44 4.16 1.20
C GLN A 97 8.58 5.42 0.34
N GLU A 98 8.54 5.33 -1.00
CA GLU A 98 8.53 6.51 -1.87
C GLU A 98 7.21 7.29 -1.75
N ALA A 99 6.08 6.58 -1.66
CA ALA A 99 4.77 7.17 -1.44
C ALA A 99 4.66 7.77 -0.04
N GLY A 100 5.10 7.00 0.97
CA GLY A 100 5.19 7.43 2.35
C GLY A 100 5.99 8.72 2.48
N TYR A 101 7.14 8.81 1.82
CA TYR A 101 7.98 10.01 1.81
C TYR A 101 7.24 11.24 1.33
N LEU A 102 6.48 11.13 0.24
CA LEU A 102 5.74 12.25 -0.32
C LEU A 102 4.67 12.77 0.65
N VAL A 103 3.90 11.88 1.26
CA VAL A 103 2.86 12.31 2.22
C VAL A 103 3.44 12.77 3.55
N GLY A 104 4.59 12.23 3.97
CA GLY A 104 5.31 12.70 5.16
C GLY A 104 5.89 14.09 4.99
N TYR A 105 6.52 14.34 3.85
CA TYR A 105 7.01 15.67 3.49
C TYR A 105 5.86 16.68 3.47
N LEU A 106 4.74 16.34 2.81
CA LEU A 106 3.55 17.18 2.77
C LEU A 106 3.00 17.48 4.19
N ALA A 107 2.83 16.45 5.02
CA ALA A 107 2.28 16.58 6.36
C ALA A 107 3.13 17.51 7.24
N ALA A 108 4.44 17.29 7.27
CA ALA A 108 5.36 18.10 8.06
C ALA A 108 5.48 19.54 7.55
N ALA A 109 5.48 19.75 6.22
CA ALA A 109 5.50 21.10 5.64
C ALA A 109 4.22 21.88 5.97
N VAL A 110 3.06 21.21 5.96
CA VAL A 110 1.78 21.81 6.35
C VAL A 110 1.78 22.12 7.85
N ASP A 111 2.12 21.16 8.72
CA ASP A 111 2.17 21.38 10.17
C ASP A 111 3.10 22.55 10.52
N LEU A 112 4.32 22.59 9.95
CA LEU A 112 5.29 23.66 10.21
C LEU A 112 4.73 25.06 9.93
N ARG A 113 3.81 25.19 8.96
CA ARG A 113 3.21 26.48 8.59
C ARG A 113 1.93 26.79 9.35
N THR A 114 1.10 25.79 9.64
CA THR A 114 -0.25 26.01 10.16
C THR A 114 -0.34 25.77 11.65
N THR A 115 -0.16 24.51 12.07
CA THR A 115 -0.46 24.07 13.44
C THR A 115 0.74 24.13 14.37
N LYS A 116 1.95 24.03 13.83
CA LYS A 116 3.24 24.10 14.54
C LYS A 116 3.33 23.15 15.74
N LYS A 117 2.60 22.02 15.71
CA LYS A 117 2.61 21.05 16.80
C LYS A 117 3.89 20.21 16.79
N ASN A 118 4.55 20.10 15.63
CA ASN A 118 5.77 19.32 15.44
C ASN A 118 5.60 17.84 15.85
N LEU A 119 4.38 17.30 15.71
CA LEU A 119 4.06 15.91 16.03
C LEU A 119 3.13 15.35 14.97
N LEU A 120 3.51 14.21 14.38
CA LEU A 120 2.74 13.51 13.36
C LEU A 120 2.48 12.07 13.79
N GLY A 121 1.25 11.59 13.60
CA GLY A 121 0.85 10.23 13.96
C GLY A 121 0.78 9.29 12.76
N SER A 122 0.92 8.01 13.02
CA SER A 122 0.69 6.93 12.07
C SER A 122 0.06 5.72 12.74
N VAL A 123 -0.90 5.09 12.05
CA VAL A 123 -1.64 3.90 12.52
C VAL A 123 -1.47 2.79 11.51
N GLY A 124 -0.65 1.80 11.84
CA GLY A 124 -0.44 0.60 11.03
C GLY A 124 -1.50 -0.48 11.31
N GLY A 125 -1.73 -1.34 10.32
CA GLY A 125 -2.52 -2.57 10.51
C GLY A 125 -1.68 -3.62 11.26
N LEU A 126 -1.03 -4.49 10.49
CA LEU A 126 -0.02 -5.42 11.01
C LEU A 126 1.39 -4.82 10.86
N LYS A 127 2.30 -5.19 11.76
CA LYS A 127 3.73 -4.93 11.61
C LYS A 127 4.35 -5.90 10.59
N ILE A 128 4.20 -5.57 9.31
CA ILE A 128 4.68 -6.37 8.18
C ILE A 128 5.41 -5.47 7.16
N PRO A 129 6.29 -6.03 6.30
CA PRO A 129 7.15 -5.23 5.43
C PRO A 129 6.46 -4.12 4.60
N PRO A 130 5.32 -4.34 3.91
CA PRO A 130 4.69 -3.27 3.14
C PRO A 130 4.18 -2.11 4.03
N VAL A 131 3.69 -2.41 5.24
CA VAL A 131 3.21 -1.40 6.20
C VAL A 131 4.39 -0.60 6.75
N ASP A 132 5.45 -1.29 7.19
CA ASP A 132 6.65 -0.66 7.71
C ASP A 132 7.31 0.26 6.67
N ARG A 133 7.35 -0.14 5.39
CA ARG A 133 7.91 0.70 4.31
C ARG A 133 7.16 2.02 4.16
N PHE A 134 5.83 2.02 4.14
CA PHE A 134 5.06 3.27 4.09
C PHE A 134 5.41 4.19 5.27
N ILE A 135 5.42 3.65 6.49
CA ILE A 135 5.64 4.42 7.71
C ILE A 135 7.09 4.92 7.80
N ALA A 136 8.07 4.10 7.39
CA ALA A 136 9.47 4.50 7.30
C ALA A 136 9.67 5.65 6.30
N GLY A 137 9.03 5.56 5.14
CA GLY A 137 8.98 6.64 4.16
C GLY A 137 8.36 7.91 4.75
N TYR A 138 7.21 7.79 5.41
CA TYR A 138 6.51 8.90 6.06
C TYR A 138 7.40 9.67 7.04
N ARG A 139 8.12 8.94 7.89
CA ARG A 139 9.07 9.54 8.83
C ARG A 139 10.22 10.24 8.11
N ALA A 140 10.83 9.58 7.13
CA ALA A 140 11.95 10.14 6.38
C ALA A 140 11.57 11.41 5.60
N GLY A 141 10.40 11.41 4.96
CA GLY A 141 9.89 12.58 4.24
C GLY A 141 9.56 13.74 5.17
N GLY A 142 8.92 13.45 6.32
CA GLY A 142 8.59 14.47 7.30
C GLY A 142 9.83 15.11 7.93
N LEU A 143 10.84 14.31 8.30
CA LEU A 143 12.12 14.83 8.80
C LEU A 143 12.85 15.69 7.75
N LYS A 144 12.69 15.38 6.45
CA LYS A 144 13.28 16.20 5.40
C LYS A 144 12.63 17.59 5.31
N ALA A 145 11.31 17.67 5.48
CA ALA A 145 10.58 18.94 5.47
C ALA A 145 10.78 19.74 6.76
N ASN A 146 10.80 19.05 7.91
CA ASN A 146 10.99 19.65 9.23
C ASN A 146 11.86 18.72 10.10
N PRO A 147 13.16 19.01 10.29
CA PRO A 147 14.05 18.19 11.10
C PRO A 147 13.66 18.07 12.59
N ARG A 148 12.77 18.94 13.09
CA ARG A 148 12.31 18.95 14.48
C ARG A 148 11.01 18.17 14.71
N VAL A 149 10.36 17.70 13.64
CA VAL A 149 9.08 16.98 13.77
C VAL A 149 9.31 15.62 14.46
N LYS A 150 8.44 15.30 15.41
CA LYS A 150 8.39 14.02 16.12
C LYS A 150 7.28 13.15 15.54
N PHE A 151 7.36 11.84 15.79
CA PHE A 151 6.40 10.88 15.27
C PHE A 151 5.86 9.98 16.37
N LEU A 152 4.56 9.72 16.32
CA LEU A 152 3.92 8.60 17.02
C LEU A 152 3.58 7.53 15.99
N ASN A 153 3.78 6.27 16.38
CA ASN A 153 3.42 5.13 15.54
C ASN A 153 2.92 4.00 16.44
N ASP A 154 1.80 3.39 16.04
CA ASP A 154 1.34 2.16 16.65
C ASP A 154 0.63 1.27 15.62
N TYR A 155 0.51 -0.02 15.93
CA TYR A 155 -0.08 -1.04 15.07
C TYR A 155 -1.30 -1.65 15.75
N SER A 156 -2.45 -1.53 15.10
CA SER A 156 -3.73 -2.12 15.56
C SER A 156 -3.74 -3.65 15.63
N GLN A 157 -2.77 -4.30 14.97
CA GLN A 157 -2.74 -5.73 14.73
C GLN A 157 -3.99 -6.25 14.00
N ASP A 158 -4.63 -5.38 13.20
CA ASP A 158 -5.85 -5.70 12.45
C ASP A 158 -5.92 -4.89 11.13
N PHE A 159 -6.59 -5.42 10.11
CA PHE A 159 -6.84 -4.70 8.85
C PHE A 159 -8.32 -4.38 8.61
N SER A 160 -9.19 -4.75 9.54
CA SER A 160 -10.65 -4.70 9.42
C SER A 160 -11.35 -3.99 10.58
N ASP A 161 -10.81 -4.08 11.80
CA ASP A 161 -11.40 -3.52 13.01
C ASP A 161 -11.22 -2.00 13.12
N GLN A 162 -12.22 -1.26 12.63
CA GLN A 162 -12.20 0.20 12.64
C GLN A 162 -12.14 0.80 14.06
N ALA A 163 -12.69 0.12 15.07
CA ALA A 163 -12.70 0.64 16.44
C ALA A 163 -11.27 0.70 17.01
N LYS A 164 -10.47 -0.36 16.81
CA LYS A 164 -9.05 -0.38 17.21
C LYS A 164 -8.23 0.73 16.57
N CYS A 165 -8.33 0.89 15.24
CA CYS A 165 -7.60 1.97 14.56
C CYS A 165 -8.06 3.37 14.99
N LYS A 166 -9.35 3.53 15.30
CA LYS A 166 -9.91 4.78 15.81
C LYS A 166 -9.34 5.13 17.19
N GLU A 167 -9.31 4.16 18.10
CA GLU A 167 -8.77 4.34 19.46
C GLU A 167 -7.31 4.80 19.42
N ILE A 168 -6.45 4.09 18.67
CA ILE A 168 -5.04 4.46 18.50
C ILE A 168 -4.91 5.88 17.94
N ALA A 169 -5.68 6.23 16.91
CA ALA A 169 -5.65 7.56 16.33
C ALA A 169 -6.05 8.63 17.34
N LEU A 170 -7.11 8.41 18.13
CA LEU A 170 -7.53 9.33 19.18
C LEU A 170 -6.43 9.53 20.23
N THR A 171 -5.76 8.46 20.68
CA THR A 171 -4.62 8.57 21.61
C THR A 171 -3.50 9.44 21.04
N GLN A 172 -3.14 9.24 19.76
CA GLN A 172 -2.10 10.05 19.11
C GLN A 172 -2.52 11.53 18.96
N ILE A 173 -3.79 11.78 18.66
CA ILE A 173 -4.33 13.14 18.53
C ILE A 173 -4.35 13.86 19.89
N GLN A 174 -4.78 13.17 20.95
CA GLN A 174 -4.74 13.67 22.33
C GLN A 174 -3.31 14.00 22.78
N ALA A 175 -2.33 13.19 22.35
CA ALA A 175 -0.91 13.47 22.57
C ALA A 175 -0.37 14.64 21.72
N GLY A 176 -1.18 15.22 20.83
CA GLY A 176 -0.86 16.43 20.08
C GLY A 176 -0.51 16.19 18.61
N ALA A 177 -0.79 15.02 18.02
CA ALA A 177 -0.56 14.83 16.59
C ALA A 177 -1.36 15.83 15.74
N ALA A 178 -0.69 16.47 14.77
CA ALA A 178 -1.31 17.41 13.82
C ALA A 178 -1.97 16.70 12.62
N ALA A 179 -1.51 15.49 12.31
CA ALA A 179 -2.09 14.66 11.27
C ALA A 179 -1.90 13.16 11.60
N ILE A 180 -2.81 12.33 11.10
CA ILE A 180 -2.78 10.87 11.23
C ILE A 180 -2.64 10.21 9.86
N PHE A 181 -1.56 9.46 9.65
CA PHE A 181 -1.38 8.61 8.48
C PHE A 181 -1.82 7.18 8.75
N GLN A 182 -2.88 6.73 8.10
CA GLN A 182 -3.36 5.35 8.25
C GLN A 182 -2.72 4.43 7.20
N VAL A 183 -2.22 3.28 7.65
CA VAL A 183 -1.66 2.20 6.82
C VAL A 183 -2.27 0.86 7.27
N ALA A 184 -3.61 0.80 7.30
CA ALA A 184 -4.34 -0.25 7.99
C ALA A 184 -5.57 -0.77 7.22
N GLY A 185 -5.59 -0.66 5.89
CA GLY A 185 -6.69 -1.19 5.08
C GLY A 185 -8.06 -0.67 5.53
N GLY A 186 -9.00 -1.59 5.81
CA GLY A 186 -10.35 -1.24 6.29
C GLY A 186 -10.35 -0.66 7.71
N CYS A 187 -9.51 -1.17 8.61
CA CYS A 187 -9.32 -0.66 9.97
C CYS A 187 -9.00 0.85 9.93
N GLY A 188 -8.12 1.26 9.01
CA GLY A 188 -7.68 2.65 8.87
C GLY A 188 -8.77 3.68 8.59
N LEU A 189 -9.96 3.26 8.14
CA LEU A 189 -11.12 4.16 8.04
C LEU A 189 -11.54 4.73 9.40
N GLY A 190 -11.38 3.96 10.48
CA GLY A 190 -11.62 4.44 11.85
C GLY A 190 -10.61 5.51 12.28
N ALA A 191 -9.34 5.38 11.88
CA ALA A 191 -8.32 6.40 12.12
C ALA A 191 -8.62 7.71 11.37
N LEU A 192 -9.13 7.63 10.13
CA LEU A 192 -9.57 8.82 9.38
C LEU A 192 -10.83 9.44 9.96
N ASP A 193 -11.76 8.63 10.49
CA ASP A 193 -12.92 9.14 11.23
C ASP A 193 -12.50 9.88 12.51
N ALA A 194 -11.55 9.36 13.29
CA ALA A 194 -10.97 10.10 14.42
C ALA A 194 -10.40 11.45 13.99
N ALA A 195 -9.61 11.47 12.91
CA ALA A 195 -9.04 12.72 12.39
C ALA A 195 -10.13 13.74 12.01
N ARG A 196 -11.24 13.27 11.40
CA ARG A 196 -12.41 14.10 11.09
C ARG A 196 -13.07 14.67 12.34
N GLN A 197 -13.30 13.84 13.36
CA GLN A 197 -13.97 14.23 14.61
C GLN A 197 -13.15 15.28 15.38
N GLU A 198 -11.85 15.05 15.48
CA GLU A 198 -10.91 15.93 16.19
C GLU A 198 -10.39 17.09 15.33
N LYS A 199 -10.91 17.25 14.11
CA LYS A 199 -10.58 18.35 13.18
C LYS A 199 -9.08 18.45 12.88
N VAL A 200 -8.36 17.33 12.87
CA VAL A 200 -6.98 17.22 12.40
C VAL A 200 -6.94 16.62 10.99
N TYR A 201 -5.79 16.68 10.33
CA TYR A 201 -5.66 16.10 9.00
C TYR A 201 -5.56 14.56 9.05
N GLY A 202 -6.31 13.88 8.20
CA GLY A 202 -6.11 12.45 7.90
C GLY A 202 -5.30 12.27 6.61
N ILE A 203 -4.48 11.23 6.53
CA ILE A 203 -3.75 10.85 5.32
C ILE A 203 -4.11 9.41 4.99
N GLY A 204 -4.65 9.20 3.79
CA GLY A 204 -5.07 7.88 3.32
C GLY A 204 -3.93 7.04 2.75
N VAL A 205 -4.21 5.78 2.43
CA VAL A 205 -3.31 4.86 1.74
C VAL A 205 -4.05 4.06 0.67
N ASP A 206 -3.28 3.47 -0.24
CA ASP A 206 -3.71 2.65 -1.38
C ASP A 206 -4.52 3.44 -2.40
N ASN A 207 -5.77 3.73 -2.06
CA ASN A 207 -6.67 4.55 -2.87
C ASN A 207 -6.45 6.04 -2.61
N ASP A 208 -6.86 6.86 -3.58
CA ASP A 208 -7.17 8.25 -3.29
C ASP A 208 -8.44 8.28 -2.42
N GLN A 209 -8.27 8.68 -1.17
CA GLN A 209 -9.34 8.70 -0.18
C GLN A 209 -9.89 10.12 0.05
N SER A 210 -9.55 11.08 -0.81
CA SER A 210 -10.03 12.48 -0.71
C SER A 210 -11.56 12.61 -0.75
N ALA A 211 -12.26 11.62 -1.30
CA ALA A 211 -13.72 11.54 -1.29
C ALA A 211 -14.32 11.37 0.13
N LEU A 212 -13.53 10.96 1.13
CA LEU A 212 -13.98 10.86 2.53
C LEU A 212 -14.21 12.24 3.18
N GLY A 213 -13.66 13.31 2.59
CA GLY A 213 -13.99 14.68 2.96
C GLY A 213 -12.79 15.62 3.07
N PRO A 214 -13.04 16.89 3.43
CA PRO A 214 -12.03 17.95 3.44
C PRO A 214 -11.00 17.82 4.57
N HIS A 215 -11.15 16.84 5.47
CA HIS A 215 -10.15 16.52 6.49
C HIS A 215 -9.02 15.65 5.93
N ILE A 216 -9.17 15.06 4.74
CA ILE A 216 -8.10 14.29 4.10
C ILE A 216 -7.09 15.25 3.47
N LEU A 217 -5.84 15.18 3.92
CA LEU A 217 -4.73 15.99 3.42
C LEU A 217 -4.26 15.50 2.03
N SER A 218 -4.08 14.19 1.90
CA SER A 218 -3.82 13.46 0.65
C SER A 218 -3.87 11.95 0.93
N SER A 219 -3.45 11.12 -0.03
CA SER A 219 -3.22 9.69 0.15
C SER A 219 -1.84 9.27 -0.37
N ALA A 220 -1.19 8.32 0.30
CA ALA A 220 -0.07 7.57 -0.26
C ALA A 220 -0.62 6.47 -1.17
N VAL A 221 -0.72 6.74 -2.47
CA VAL A 221 -1.41 5.85 -3.41
C VAL A 221 -0.53 4.69 -3.85
N LYS A 222 -1.16 3.52 -4.03
CA LYS A 222 -0.54 2.26 -4.45
C LYS A 222 -1.38 1.61 -5.54
N LYS A 223 -0.82 1.43 -6.73
CA LYS A 223 -1.56 0.97 -7.92
C LYS A 223 -1.66 -0.56 -8.00
N VAL A 224 -2.28 -1.17 -7.00
CA VAL A 224 -2.53 -2.62 -6.95
C VAL A 224 -3.43 -3.06 -8.11
N ASP A 225 -4.39 -2.23 -8.49
CA ASP A 225 -5.26 -2.41 -9.65
C ASP A 225 -4.47 -2.56 -10.94
N VAL A 226 -3.48 -1.69 -11.16
CA VAL A 226 -2.59 -1.72 -12.32
C VAL A 226 -1.71 -2.96 -12.28
N ALA A 227 -1.12 -3.30 -11.13
CA ALA A 227 -0.28 -4.48 -11.00
C ALA A 227 -1.02 -5.78 -11.31
N VAL A 228 -2.25 -5.93 -10.80
CA VAL A 228 -3.12 -7.08 -11.09
C VAL A 228 -3.47 -7.13 -12.58
N PHE A 229 -3.89 -5.99 -13.17
CA PHE A 229 -4.24 -5.92 -14.58
C PHE A 229 -3.08 -6.30 -15.50
N LEU A 230 -1.90 -5.70 -15.30
CA LEU A 230 -0.70 -5.97 -16.10
C LEU A 230 -0.22 -7.41 -15.95
N THR A 231 -0.39 -8.00 -14.77
CA THR A 231 -0.05 -9.41 -14.53
C THR A 231 -0.99 -10.34 -15.28
N ALA A 232 -2.29 -10.07 -15.23
CA ALA A 232 -3.28 -10.83 -16.01
C ALA A 232 -3.06 -10.69 -17.53
N GLN A 233 -2.73 -9.47 -17.99
CA GLN A 233 -2.37 -9.21 -19.39
C GLN A 233 -1.16 -10.03 -19.81
N ALA A 234 -0.08 -10.00 -19.02
CA ALA A 234 1.13 -10.78 -19.28
C ALA A 234 0.87 -12.29 -19.29
N ALA A 235 -0.02 -12.80 -18.42
CA ALA A 235 -0.36 -14.23 -18.37
C ALA A 235 -1.23 -14.70 -19.55
N LYS A 236 -2.08 -13.82 -20.09
CA LYS A 236 -2.91 -14.09 -21.28
C LYS A 236 -2.07 -14.10 -22.56
N MET A 237 -1.10 -13.20 -22.68
CA MET A 237 -0.24 -13.13 -23.86
C MET A 237 0.55 -14.44 -24.01
N GLN A 238 0.53 -15.01 -25.21
CA GLN A 238 1.31 -16.21 -25.52
C GLN A 238 2.82 -15.92 -25.44
N GLY A 239 3.62 -16.96 -25.19
CA GLY A 239 5.08 -16.84 -25.10
C GLY A 239 5.61 -16.31 -23.76
N ALA A 240 6.74 -15.60 -23.79
CA ALA A 240 7.53 -15.25 -22.60
C ALA A 240 7.04 -14.00 -21.82
N ALA A 241 5.85 -13.47 -22.11
CA ALA A 241 5.33 -12.25 -21.47
C ALA A 241 5.14 -12.44 -19.95
N PHE A 242 4.68 -13.62 -19.52
CA PHE A 242 4.71 -13.99 -18.11
C PHE A 242 6.06 -14.62 -17.73
N LYS A 243 6.92 -13.82 -17.11
CA LYS A 243 8.10 -14.27 -16.36
C LYS A 243 7.77 -14.52 -14.88
N GLY A 244 7.96 -15.75 -14.42
CA GLY A 244 8.11 -16.11 -13.00
C GLY A 244 9.58 -16.07 -12.56
N ALA A 245 9.88 -16.53 -11.35
CA ALA A 245 11.20 -16.36 -10.72
C ALA A 245 11.68 -14.90 -10.68
N PHE A 246 10.76 -13.97 -10.44
CA PHE A 246 11.03 -12.55 -10.62
C PHE A 246 10.08 -11.68 -9.78
N ASN A 247 10.54 -10.48 -9.41
CA ASN A 247 9.75 -9.43 -8.78
C ASN A 247 9.48 -8.28 -9.77
N ALA A 248 8.22 -8.03 -10.11
CA ALA A 248 7.83 -6.77 -10.73
C ALA A 248 7.84 -5.66 -9.67
N ILE A 249 8.54 -4.55 -9.95
CA ILE A 249 8.72 -3.45 -8.99
C ILE A 249 8.00 -2.20 -9.47
N PHE A 250 7.09 -1.70 -8.64
CA PHE A 250 6.23 -0.54 -8.88
C PHE A 250 6.72 0.65 -8.04
N THR A 251 7.07 1.76 -8.69
CA THR A 251 7.75 2.92 -8.08
C THR A 251 7.03 4.22 -8.43
N VAL A 252 7.46 5.34 -7.86
CA VAL A 252 7.03 6.68 -8.29
C VAL A 252 7.43 6.92 -9.75
N LYS A 253 8.61 6.47 -10.17
CA LYS A 253 9.08 6.58 -11.56
C LYS A 253 8.15 5.85 -12.54
N THR A 254 7.66 4.66 -12.18
CA THR A 254 6.74 3.88 -13.03
C THR A 254 5.27 4.20 -12.79
N GLY A 255 4.96 5.18 -11.93
CA GLY A 255 3.58 5.53 -11.55
C GLY A 255 2.85 4.46 -10.73
N GLY A 256 3.57 3.44 -10.26
CA GLY A 256 3.00 2.35 -9.48
C GLY A 256 2.73 2.70 -8.01
N VAL A 257 3.39 3.74 -7.51
CA VAL A 257 3.07 4.39 -6.24
C VAL A 257 3.18 5.91 -6.36
N GLY A 258 2.64 6.67 -5.41
CA GLY A 258 2.79 8.12 -5.41
C GLY A 258 1.91 8.84 -4.40
N ILE A 259 1.52 10.07 -4.74
CA ILE A 259 0.64 10.91 -3.92
C ILE A 259 -0.67 11.17 -4.64
N GLY A 260 -1.79 11.03 -3.91
CA GLY A 260 -3.14 11.31 -4.39
C GLY A 260 -3.45 12.80 -4.50
N LYS A 261 -4.74 13.12 -4.60
CA LYS A 261 -5.26 14.49 -4.61
C LYS A 261 -4.87 15.20 -3.32
N ILE A 262 -4.09 16.26 -3.46
CA ILE A 262 -3.71 17.13 -2.34
C ILE A 262 -4.90 18.04 -2.01
N ASN A 263 -5.18 18.19 -0.72
CA ASN A 263 -6.24 19.03 -0.21
C ASN A 263 -6.09 20.47 -0.72
N ARG A 264 -7.19 21.06 -1.20
CA ARG A 264 -7.21 22.42 -1.77
C ARG A 264 -6.78 23.52 -0.79
N ARG A 265 -6.82 23.26 0.52
CA ARG A 265 -6.38 24.18 1.57
C ARG A 265 -4.85 24.23 1.72
N VAL A 266 -4.12 23.28 1.12
CA VAL A 266 -2.66 23.30 1.13
C VAL A 266 -2.19 24.44 0.21
N PRO A 267 -1.39 25.40 0.69
CA PRO A 267 -1.00 26.51 -0.17
C PRO A 267 -0.04 26.07 -1.28
N ALA A 268 -0.13 26.77 -2.42
CA ALA A 268 0.39 26.31 -3.71
C ALA A 268 1.91 26.09 -3.74
N ASP A 269 2.68 26.81 -2.93
CA ASP A 269 4.11 26.65 -2.78
C ASP A 269 4.49 25.29 -2.18
N ILE A 270 3.79 24.81 -1.15
CA ILE A 270 3.99 23.45 -0.59
C ILE A 270 3.62 22.40 -1.65
N VAL A 271 2.54 22.62 -2.41
CA VAL A 271 2.18 21.71 -3.50
C VAL A 271 3.32 21.61 -4.53
N ARG A 272 3.91 22.75 -4.93
CA ARG A 272 5.07 22.77 -5.84
C ARG A 272 6.28 22.05 -5.25
N GLN A 273 6.58 22.25 -3.97
CA GLN A 273 7.66 21.56 -3.28
C GLN A 273 7.46 20.03 -3.29
N VAL A 274 6.26 19.55 -2.98
CA VAL A 274 5.93 18.11 -3.02
C VAL A 274 6.10 17.54 -4.42
N ARG A 275 5.66 18.26 -5.46
CA ARG A 275 5.86 17.83 -6.86
C ARG A 275 7.33 17.81 -7.26
N ASP A 276 8.14 18.72 -6.73
CA ASP A 276 9.59 18.70 -6.94
C ASP A 276 10.25 17.50 -6.25
N VAL A 277 9.88 17.22 -5.00
CA VAL A 277 10.31 16.00 -4.29
C VAL A 277 9.91 14.75 -5.08
N GLN A 278 8.69 14.69 -5.62
CA GLN A 278 8.25 13.57 -6.45
C GLN A 278 9.13 13.37 -7.70
N ARG A 279 9.49 14.45 -8.40
CA ARG A 279 10.43 14.38 -9.55
C ARG A 279 11.83 13.94 -9.11
N LYS A 280 12.31 14.40 -7.96
CA LYS A 280 13.61 14.00 -7.41
C LYS A 280 13.65 12.53 -7.01
N ILE A 281 12.56 11.99 -6.48
CA ILE A 281 12.43 10.54 -6.23
C ILE A 281 12.41 9.79 -7.57
N ALA A 282 11.58 10.21 -8.52
CA ALA A 282 11.45 9.55 -9.84
C ALA A 282 12.77 9.51 -10.64
N SER A 283 13.58 10.57 -10.53
CA SER A 283 14.90 10.66 -11.17
C SER A 283 16.04 9.99 -10.38
N GLY A 284 15.79 9.55 -9.14
CA GLY A 284 16.80 8.93 -8.28
C GLY A 284 17.74 9.91 -7.56
N VAL A 285 17.47 11.22 -7.64
CA VAL A 285 18.15 12.24 -6.83
C VAL A 285 17.88 12.02 -5.34
N ILE A 286 16.62 11.73 -4.99
CA ILE A 286 16.27 11.21 -3.67
C ILE A 286 16.20 9.69 -3.80
N LYS A 287 17.12 9.01 -3.11
CA LYS A 287 17.27 7.55 -3.08
C LYS A 287 17.60 7.10 -1.66
N GLY A 288 17.64 5.78 -1.43
CA GLY A 288 17.99 5.23 -0.12
C GLY A 288 16.95 5.53 0.98
N ILE A 289 15.68 5.73 0.59
CA ILE A 289 14.60 5.94 1.54
C ILE A 289 14.47 4.70 2.45
N PRO A 290 14.47 4.86 3.79
CA PRO A 290 14.36 3.75 4.72
C PRO A 290 13.11 2.89 4.47
N GLN A 291 13.26 1.58 4.72
CA GLN A 291 12.19 0.59 4.52
C GLN A 291 11.66 0.00 5.82
N THR A 292 12.26 0.34 6.96
CA THR A 292 11.90 -0.17 8.28
C THR A 292 11.68 0.96 9.27
N VAL A 293 10.76 0.75 10.19
CA VAL A 293 10.46 1.70 11.26
C VAL A 293 11.49 1.50 12.38
N ARG A 294 12.34 2.51 12.64
CA ARG A 294 13.33 2.50 13.73
C ARG A 294 12.79 3.10 15.02
#